data_AF-A0A830BCQ8-F1
#
_entry.id   AF-A0A830BCQ8-F1
#
_cell.length_a   1.000
_cell.length_b   1.000
_cell.length_c   1.000
_cell.angle_alpha   90.00
_cell.angle_beta   90.00
_cell.angle_gamma   90.00
#
_symmetry.space_group_name_H-M   'P 1'
#
loop_
_entity.id
_entity.type
_entity.pdbx_description
1 polymer ?
#
loop_
_entity_poly.entity_id
_entity_poly.type
_entity_poly.pdbx_seq_one_letter_code
_entity_poly.pdbx_strand_id
1 'polypeptide(L)'
;TLKEKREVDSLIRDTIDKVLVLRFGRSNDAVSLQLDDILYKSARDVSRFATVALADVDSEEIQVYVKYFDISFILPRFSSSMLIT
;
A
#
# COMPACT_ATOMS: atom_id res chain seq x y z
N THR A 1 -0.14 9.63 3.46
CA THR A 1 0.45 8.50 2.71
C THR A 1 1.95 8.67 2.73
N LEU A 2 2.68 7.64 3.17
CA LEU A 2 4.14 7.60 3.28
C LEU A 2 4.75 7.65 1.88
N LYS A 3 5.80 8.44 1.73
CA LYS A 3 6.50 8.62 0.44
C LYS A 3 8.00 8.41 0.56
N GLU A 4 8.57 8.58 1.75
CA GLU A 4 10.01 8.40 1.97
C GLU A 4 10.31 7.00 2.53
N LYS A 5 11.46 6.45 2.15
CA LYS A 5 11.93 5.17 2.69
C LYS A 5 12.10 5.23 4.20
N ARG A 6 12.58 6.37 4.71
CA ARG A 6 12.82 6.60 6.13
C ARG A 6 11.55 6.50 6.96
N GLU A 7 10.42 6.97 6.46
CA GLU A 7 9.13 6.88 7.17
C GLU A 7 8.72 5.42 7.36
N VAL A 8 8.87 4.61 6.30
CA VAL A 8 8.59 3.16 6.34
C VAL A 8 9.56 2.44 7.28
N ASP A 9 10.87 2.74 7.18
CA ASP A 9 11.89 2.18 8.06
C ASP A 9 11.62 2.51 9.54
N SER A 10 11.20 3.74 9.85
CA SER A 10 10.85 4.14 11.21
C SER A 10 9.65 3.35 11.69
N LEU A 11 8.58 3.24 10.90
CA LEU A 11 7.40 2.49 11.30
C LEU A 11 7.69 1.00 11.54
N ILE A 12 8.50 0.38 10.69
CA ILE A 12 8.92 -1.02 10.87
C ILE A 12 9.73 -1.20 12.16
N ARG A 13 10.60 -0.23 12.49
CA ARG A 13 11.46 -0.30 13.69
C ARG A 13 10.72 0.05 14.98
N ASP A 14 9.85 1.04 14.94
CA ASP A 14 9.17 1.61 16.10
C ASP A 14 7.91 0.80 16.46
N THR A 15 7.32 0.08 15.50
CA THR A 15 6.14 -0.76 15.74
C THR A 15 6.57 -2.18 16.12
N ILE A 16 6.89 -2.38 17.40
CA ILE A 16 7.30 -3.69 17.94
C ILE A 16 6.12 -4.42 18.60
N ASP A 17 5.28 -3.69 19.34
CA ASP A 17 4.22 -4.25 20.19
C ASP A 17 2.89 -4.51 19.46
N LYS A 18 2.80 -4.14 18.18
CA LYS A 18 1.57 -4.21 17.38
C LYS A 18 1.85 -4.77 15.98
N VAL A 19 0.81 -5.26 15.33
CA VAL A 19 0.85 -5.64 13.92
C VAL A 19 0.92 -4.37 13.06
N LEU A 20 2.00 -4.21 12.31
CA LEU A 20 2.11 -3.14 11.31
C LEU A 20 1.46 -3.59 9.99
N VAL A 21 0.41 -2.90 9.57
CA VAL A 21 -0.24 -3.08 8.26
C VAL A 21 0.24 -1.99 7.33
N LEU A 22 1.15 -2.33 6.41
CA LEU A 22 1.60 -1.47 5.33
C LEU A 22 0.77 -1.76 4.08
N ARG A 23 -0.10 -0.81 3.71
CA ARG A 23 -0.87 -0.88 2.47
C ARG A 23 -0.11 -0.12 1.40
N PHE A 24 0.33 -0.82 0.37
CA PHE A 24 0.92 -0.24 -0.83
C PHE A 24 -0.16 -0.01 -1.88
N GLY A 25 -0.38 1.24 -2.31
CA GLY A 25 -1.36 1.51 -3.36
C GLY A 25 -1.15 2.86 -4.03
N ARG A 26 -1.85 3.05 -5.16
CA ARG A 26 -1.80 4.28 -5.94
C ARG A 26 -2.93 5.20 -5.54
N SER A 27 -2.62 6.49 -5.41
CA SER A 27 -3.60 7.52 -5.08
C SER A 27 -4.68 7.69 -6.17
N ASN A 28 -4.39 7.25 -7.39
CA ASN A 28 -5.24 7.46 -8.57
C ASN A 28 -6.04 6.20 -8.99
N ASP A 29 -5.94 5.10 -8.23
CA ASP A 29 -6.65 3.85 -8.53
C ASP A 29 -7.91 3.71 -7.66
N ALA A 30 -9.05 3.40 -8.31
CA ALA A 30 -10.34 3.35 -7.63
C ALA A 30 -10.42 2.17 -6.62
N VAL A 31 -9.80 1.04 -6.93
CA VAL A 31 -9.75 -0.13 -6.02
C VAL A 31 -8.90 0.20 -4.80
N SER A 32 -7.76 0.86 -5.03
CA SER A 32 -6.92 1.41 -3.97
C SER A 32 -7.75 2.30 -3.03
N LEU A 33 -8.45 3.32 -3.54
CA LEU A 33 -9.25 4.23 -2.70
C LEU A 33 -10.36 3.52 -1.90
N GLN A 34 -11.00 2.50 -2.46
CA GLN A 34 -12.00 1.70 -1.74
C GLN A 34 -11.38 0.93 -0.56
N LEU A 35 -10.21 0.32 -0.78
CA LEU A 35 -9.49 -0.36 0.29
C LEU A 35 -9.03 0.62 1.38
N ASP A 36 -8.65 1.84 1.01
CA ASP A 36 -8.28 2.88 1.99
C ASP A 36 -9.46 3.26 2.88
N ASP A 37 -10.68 3.37 2.33
CA ASP A 37 -11.89 3.65 3.12
C ASP A 37 -12.24 2.51 4.09
N ILE A 38 -12.11 1.26 3.64
CA ILE A 38 -12.33 0.08 4.50
C ILE A 38 -11.30 0.04 5.64
N LEU A 39 -10.02 0.26 5.31
CA LEU A 39 -8.95 0.31 6.29
C LEU A 39 -9.13 1.48 7.25
N TYR A 40 -9.58 2.64 6.78
CA TYR A 40 -9.83 3.81 7.63
C TYR A 40 -10.92 3.54 8.66
N LYS A 41 -12.03 2.90 8.24
CA LYS A 41 -13.11 2.48 9.15
C LYS A 41 -12.62 1.47 10.18
N SER A 42 -11.83 0.50 9.73
CA SER A 42 -11.35 -0.60 10.56
C SER A 42 -10.19 -0.19 11.48
N ALA A 43 -9.40 0.84 11.11
CA ALA A 43 -8.21 1.28 11.81
C ALA A 43 -8.49 1.64 13.27
N ARG A 44 -9.67 2.22 13.54
CA ARG A 44 -10.08 2.55 14.91
C ARG A 44 -10.29 1.30 15.76
N ASP A 45 -10.96 0.29 15.20
CA ASP A 45 -11.29 -0.96 15.90
C ASP A 45 -10.04 -1.81 16.15
N VAL A 46 -9.11 -1.83 15.19
CA VAL A 46 -7.86 -2.58 15.31
C VAL A 46 -6.72 -1.82 15.99
N SER A 47 -6.90 -0.53 16.28
CA SER A 47 -5.84 0.37 16.82
C SER A 47 -5.14 -0.14 18.09
N ARG A 48 -5.80 -1.01 18.86
CA ARG A 48 -5.23 -1.62 20.07
C ARG A 48 -4.12 -2.63 19.78
N PHE A 49 -4.18 -3.31 18.64
CA PHE A 49 -3.25 -4.39 18.28
C PHE A 49 -2.62 -4.24 16.90
N ALA A 50 -3.05 -3.28 16.10
CA ALA A 50 -2.51 -3.00 14.79
C ALA A 50 -2.35 -1.50 14.51
N THR A 51 -1.34 -1.17 13.72
CA THR A 51 -1.08 0.17 13.18
C THR A 51 -1.20 0.08 11.68
N VAL A 52 -2.08 0.88 11.07
CA VAL A 52 -2.29 0.91 9.62
C VAL A 52 -1.58 2.12 9.04
N ALA A 53 -0.76 1.92 8.02
CA ALA A 53 -0.10 2.99 7.28
C ALA A 53 -0.20 2.75 5.76
N LEU A 54 -0.47 3.83 5.03
CA LEU A 54 -0.62 3.82 3.58
C LEU A 54 0.68 4.30 2.94
N ALA A 55 1.26 3.51 2.05
CA ALA A 55 2.47 3.83 1.30
C ALA A 55 2.15 4.09 -0.18
N ASP A 56 2.68 5.19 -0.71
CA ASP A 56 2.46 5.63 -2.08
C ASP A 56 3.44 4.92 -3.01
N VAL A 57 2.92 4.02 -3.84
CA VAL A 57 3.80 3.26 -4.74
C VAL A 57 4.32 4.10 -5.90
N ASP A 58 3.74 5.25 -6.19
CA ASP A 58 4.28 6.11 -7.26
C ASP A 58 5.55 6.86 -6.79
N SER A 59 5.91 6.80 -5.50
CA SER A 59 7.16 7.34 -4.97
C SER A 59 8.35 6.40 -5.25
N GLU A 60 9.43 6.95 -5.80
CA GLU A 60 10.67 6.20 -6.10
C GLU A 60 11.29 5.55 -4.86
N GLU A 61 11.21 6.21 -3.71
CA GLU A 61 11.76 5.66 -2.47
C GLU A 61 10.96 4.46 -1.94
N ILE A 62 9.67 4.36 -2.27
CA ILE A 62 8.80 3.25 -1.86
C ILE A 62 8.93 2.06 -2.81
N GLN A 63 9.33 2.29 -4.06
CA GLN A 63 9.55 1.23 -5.06
C GLN A 63 10.54 0.15 -4.60
N VAL A 64 11.49 0.50 -3.73
CA VAL A 64 12.41 -0.50 -3.13
C VAL A 64 11.65 -1.56 -2.35
N TYR A 65 10.61 -1.18 -1.59
CA TYR A 65 9.80 -2.11 -0.80
C TYR A 65 8.81 -2.86 -1.68
N VAL A 66 8.23 -2.20 -2.68
CA VAL A 66 7.38 -2.85 -3.67
C VAL A 66 8.14 -3.99 -4.34
N LYS A 67 9.39 -3.75 -4.74
CA LYS A 67 10.25 -4.77 -5.34
C LYS A 67 10.72 -5.82 -4.33
N TYR A 68 11.08 -5.41 -3.11
CA TYR A 68 11.57 -6.30 -2.07
C TYR A 68 10.51 -7.30 -1.60
N PHE A 69 9.27 -6.84 -1.42
CA PHE A 69 8.13 -7.66 -1.00
C PHE A 69 7.40 -8.33 -2.17
N ASP A 70 7.93 -8.23 -3.40
CA ASP A 70 7.34 -8.77 -4.63
C ASP A 70 5.87 -8.38 -4.82
N ILE A 71 5.56 -7.10 -4.55
CA ILE A 71 4.19 -6.58 -4.61
C ILE A 71 3.83 -6.35 -6.08
N SER A 72 3.12 -7.33 -6.63
CA SER A 72 2.54 -7.26 -7.96
C SER A 72 1.17 -6.58 -7.91
N PHE A 73 1.06 -5.40 -8.51
CA PHE A 73 -0.24 -4.81 -8.79
C PHE A 73 -0.86 -5.57 -9.95
N ILE A 74 -1.96 -6.27 -9.69
CA ILE A 74 -2.80 -6.79 -10.78
C ILE A 74 -3.38 -5.57 -11.48
N LEU A 75 -2.71 -5.14 -12.54
CA LEU A 75 -3.29 -4.23 -13.52
C LEU A 75 -4.64 -4.83 -13.92
N PRO A 76 -5.74 -4.05 -13.92
CA PRO A 76 -6.96 -4.50 -14.56
C PRO A 76 -6.56 -4.88 -15.98
N ARG A 77 -6.66 -6.18 -16.25
CA ARG A 77 -6.25 -6.84 -17.48
C ARG A 77 -6.82 -6.03 -18.65
N PHE A 78 -6.00 -5.28 -19.37
CA PHE A 78 -6.33 -4.92 -20.75
C PHE A 78 -6.21 -6.21 -21.58
N SER A 79 -7.18 -7.11 -21.40
CA SER A 79 -7.59 -8.00 -22.47
C SER A 79 -8.59 -7.23 -23.31
N SER A 80 -8.07 -6.23 -24.01
CA SER A 80 -8.73 -5.68 -25.18
C SER A 80 -7.80 -5.99 -26.33
N SER A 81 -8.09 -7.11 -26.99
CA SER A 81 -7.81 -7.31 -28.41
C SER A 81 -6.39 -6.97 -28.86
N MET A 82 -5.53 -8.00 -28.81
CA MET A 82 -4.66 -8.30 -29.94
C MET A 82 -5.56 -8.53 -31.16
N LEU A 83 -6.02 -7.44 -31.76
CA LEU A 83 -6.77 -7.34 -33.00
C LEU A 83 -6.69 -5.86 -33.35
N ILE A 84 -5.65 -5.45 -34.08
CA ILE A 84 -5.76 -4.78 -35.39
C ILE A 84 -4.43 -5.03 -36.13
N THR A 85 -4.56 -5.77 -37.25
CA THR A 85 -3.77 -5.83 -38.50
C THR A 85 -2.25 -5.91 -38.44
#